data_AF-A0AAD2EZQ7-F1
#
_entry.id   AF-A0AAD2EZQ7-F1
#
_cell.length_a   1.000
_cell.length_b   1.000
_cell.length_c   1.000
_cell.angle_alpha   90.00
_cell.angle_beta   90.00
_cell.angle_gamma   90.00
#
_symmetry.space_group_name_H-M   'P 1'
#
loop_
_entity.id
_entity.type
_entity.pdbx_description
1 polymer ?
#
loop_
_entity_poly.entity_id
_entity_poly.type
_entity_poly.pdbx_seq_one_letter_code
_entity_poly.pdbx_strand_id
1 'polypeptide(L)'
;MDSKVTGTPKGVSDNGASAEGGVAKQAAGASALEVSATELTGVSPSRQATTADMDVNVTVGVEHEPKADLAHGRTDRKMIPSLRALADEERATAKKARASWQMFTIMAEFIEATEYLSEIRPAVSIYGSARLREDSPYYERTIEIARLFSDAGFAVISGGGPGIMEAANKGAHAGKSASVGLNIELPHEQQGNRYQDISMRFRHFFTRKVTFVKNSDAFIVMPGGFGTLDELAEVLTLVQTGKSRSVPVVMFGSHFWKGLLDWFRFTLLPMGLIAEHDLDIMRIVDEPKDALDAVYEFYEKREGTSPIPPKEEMFYL
;
A
#
# COMPACT_ATOMS: atom_id res chain seq x y z
N MET A 1 16.10 45.47 71.73
CA MET A 1 15.60 45.68 70.36
C MET A 1 15.40 44.30 69.74
N ASP A 2 14.54 43.45 70.29
CA ASP A 2 13.06 43.51 70.30
C ASP A 2 12.52 43.60 68.86
N SER A 3 11.64 42.72 68.35
CA SER A 3 10.75 41.76 69.00
C SER A 3 10.25 40.69 68.01
N LYS A 4 9.91 39.52 68.58
CA LYS A 4 9.01 38.45 68.07
C LYS A 4 7.63 39.03 67.64
N VAL A 5 6.75 38.32 66.93
CA VAL A 5 5.68 37.44 67.48
C VAL A 5 4.75 37.05 66.30
N THR A 6 4.71 35.77 65.88
CA THR A 6 3.67 34.70 66.05
C THR A 6 2.30 34.87 65.37
N GLY A 7 1.76 33.77 64.81
CA GLY A 7 0.31 33.49 64.82
C GLY A 7 -0.28 32.66 63.67
N THR A 8 -0.29 31.32 63.79
CA THR A 8 -1.27 30.37 63.19
C THR A 8 -2.47 30.17 64.15
N PRO A 9 -3.48 29.28 63.95
CA PRO A 9 -4.27 28.81 62.78
C PRO A 9 -5.81 28.71 63.08
N LYS A 10 -6.61 28.10 62.17
CA LYS A 10 -7.93 27.38 62.28
C LYS A 10 -8.85 27.81 61.12
N GLY A 11 -9.57 26.96 60.37
CA GLY A 11 -10.28 25.71 60.65
C GLY A 11 -11.79 25.91 60.34
N VAL A 12 -12.55 24.84 60.01
CA VAL A 12 -14.01 24.73 59.68
C VAL A 12 -14.27 24.63 58.15
N SER A 13 -14.52 23.46 57.52
CA SER A 13 -15.69 22.52 57.55
C SER A 13 -17.01 23.22 57.14
N ASP A 14 -18.00 22.72 56.40
CA ASP A 14 -18.41 21.45 55.81
C ASP A 14 -19.66 21.78 54.94
N ASN A 15 -20.15 20.82 54.16
CA ASN A 15 -21.52 20.67 53.61
C ASN A 15 -21.99 21.50 52.39
N GLY A 16 -22.17 20.78 51.27
CA GLY A 16 -23.46 20.12 50.99
C GLY A 16 -24.51 20.84 50.12
N ALA A 17 -25.06 20.07 49.17
CA ALA A 17 -26.36 20.17 48.49
C ALA A 17 -26.46 20.90 47.13
N SER A 18 -26.54 20.07 46.09
CA SER A 18 -27.63 19.94 45.11
C SER A 18 -28.33 21.20 44.57
N ALA A 19 -28.29 21.37 43.25
CA ALA A 19 -29.43 21.89 42.48
C ALA A 19 -29.42 21.35 41.04
N GLU A 20 -30.59 20.85 40.65
CA GLU A 20 -30.98 20.33 39.35
C GLU A 20 -30.97 21.43 38.26
N GLY A 21 -30.82 21.00 37.01
CA GLY A 21 -30.97 21.87 35.85
C GLY A 21 -31.04 21.05 34.57
N GLY A 22 -32.21 20.49 34.28
CA GLY A 22 -32.48 19.71 33.08
C GLY A 22 -32.38 20.55 31.79
N VAL A 23 -31.93 19.91 30.71
CA VAL A 23 -32.19 20.35 29.35
C VAL A 23 -32.66 19.15 28.53
N ALA A 24 -33.83 19.35 27.93
CA ALA A 24 -34.58 18.40 27.14
C ALA A 24 -33.80 17.84 25.93
N LYS A 25 -33.93 16.54 25.69
CA LYS A 25 -33.69 15.93 24.37
C LYS A 25 -35.02 15.44 23.81
N GLN A 26 -35.44 16.09 22.72
CA GLN A 26 -36.55 15.70 21.87
C GLN A 26 -36.03 14.85 20.70
N ALA A 27 -36.95 14.07 20.13
CA ALA A 27 -36.77 12.81 19.43
C ALA A 27 -36.21 12.86 17.99
N ALA A 28 -35.65 11.71 17.57
CA ALA A 28 -35.88 11.03 16.28
C ALA A 28 -35.24 9.63 16.43
N GLY A 29 -35.91 8.49 16.30
CA GLY A 29 -36.88 8.10 15.28
C GLY A 29 -36.17 7.21 14.25
N ALA A 30 -35.67 6.04 14.66
CA ALA A 30 -35.04 5.07 13.75
C ALA A 30 -35.98 3.86 13.56
N SER A 31 -36.59 3.79 12.38
CA SER A 31 -37.35 2.64 11.90
C SER A 31 -36.38 1.53 11.50
N ALA A 32 -36.57 0.35 12.09
CA ALA A 32 -35.93 -0.87 11.66
C ALA A 32 -36.40 -1.25 10.24
N LEU A 33 -35.49 -1.72 9.40
CA LEU A 33 -35.79 -2.40 8.16
C LEU A 33 -35.22 -3.81 8.27
N GLU A 34 -36.10 -4.79 8.49
CA GLU A 34 -35.81 -6.21 8.35
C GLU A 34 -35.61 -6.51 6.85
N VAL A 35 -34.52 -7.19 6.51
CA VAL A 35 -34.34 -7.80 5.19
C VAL A 35 -34.24 -9.31 5.39
N SER A 36 -35.30 -10.00 4.94
CA SER A 36 -35.43 -11.45 4.93
C SER A 36 -34.47 -12.09 3.93
N ALA A 37 -33.70 -13.07 4.37
CA ALA A 37 -32.90 -13.95 3.53
C ALA A 37 -33.76 -15.13 3.06
N THR A 38 -33.81 -15.38 1.75
CA THR A 38 -34.40 -16.58 1.18
C THR A 38 -33.38 -17.30 0.29
N GLU A 39 -32.92 -18.44 0.83
CA GLU A 39 -32.52 -19.71 0.20
C GLU A 39 -31.88 -19.72 -1.20
N LEU A 40 -30.59 -20.08 -1.24
CA LEU A 40 -29.94 -20.73 -2.38
C LEU A 40 -29.69 -22.20 -2.02
N THR A 41 -30.37 -23.12 -2.70
CA THR A 41 -30.10 -24.55 -2.62
C THR A 41 -29.57 -25.08 -3.95
N GLY A 42 -28.46 -25.82 -3.86
CA GLY A 42 -28.13 -26.96 -4.73
C GLY A 42 -27.60 -26.65 -6.13
N VAL A 43 -26.33 -26.97 -6.39
CA VAL A 43 -25.91 -28.15 -7.18
C VAL A 43 -24.38 -28.27 -7.12
N SER A 44 -23.91 -29.48 -6.82
CA SER A 44 -22.49 -29.92 -6.83
C SER A 44 -22.16 -30.67 -8.15
N PRO A 45 -20.87 -30.96 -8.44
CA PRO A 45 -20.27 -30.78 -9.76
C PRO A 45 -20.18 -32.04 -10.63
N SER A 46 -19.98 -31.86 -11.94
CA SER A 46 -19.45 -32.92 -12.81
C SER A 46 -18.42 -32.38 -13.81
N ARG A 47 -17.22 -33.01 -13.77
CA ARG A 47 -16.19 -33.26 -14.82
C ARG A 47 -16.34 -32.46 -16.13
N GLN A 48 -15.31 -31.86 -16.74
CA GLN A 48 -14.06 -32.46 -17.22
C GLN A 48 -13.22 -31.35 -17.88
N ALA A 49 -11.89 -31.37 -17.73
CA ALA A 49 -10.99 -30.47 -18.43
C ALA A 49 -10.90 -30.83 -19.92
N THR A 50 -11.01 -29.84 -20.82
CA THR A 50 -10.42 -29.88 -22.15
C THR A 50 -9.91 -28.48 -22.52
N THR A 51 -8.73 -28.47 -23.12
CA THR A 51 -7.96 -27.33 -23.62
C THR A 51 -8.76 -26.48 -24.61
N ALA A 52 -8.92 -25.18 -24.33
CA ALA A 52 -9.49 -24.24 -25.27
C ALA A 52 -8.39 -23.33 -25.82
N ASP A 53 -7.98 -23.61 -27.07
CA ASP A 53 -7.34 -22.62 -27.93
C ASP A 53 -8.26 -21.40 -28.03
N MET A 54 -7.74 -20.22 -27.65
CA MET A 54 -8.42 -18.94 -27.87
C MET A 54 -8.16 -18.47 -29.31
N ASP A 55 -8.88 -19.06 -30.26
CA ASP A 55 -9.04 -18.48 -31.59
C ASP A 55 -10.10 -17.37 -31.53
N VAL A 56 -9.66 -16.12 -31.58
CA VAL A 56 -10.54 -14.95 -31.75
C VAL A 56 -10.97 -14.88 -33.21
N ASN A 57 -12.03 -15.62 -33.56
CA ASN A 57 -12.68 -15.51 -34.86
C ASN A 57 -13.57 -14.26 -34.93
N VAL A 58 -13.12 -13.24 -35.67
CA VAL A 58 -13.97 -12.10 -36.08
C VAL A 58 -14.54 -12.42 -37.47
N THR A 59 -15.72 -13.02 -37.51
CA THR A 59 -16.46 -13.24 -38.76
C THR A 59 -17.27 -11.98 -39.08
N VAL A 60 -16.89 -11.24 -40.14
CA VAL A 60 -17.70 -10.16 -40.69
C VAL A 60 -18.58 -10.74 -41.80
N GLY A 61 -19.83 -11.06 -41.47
CA GLY A 61 -20.84 -11.46 -42.46
C GLY A 61 -21.36 -10.27 -43.24
N VAL A 62 -21.35 -10.38 -44.57
CA VAL A 62 -21.87 -9.40 -45.53
C VAL A 62 -23.27 -9.85 -46.01
N GLU A 63 -24.17 -8.86 -46.14
CA GLU A 63 -25.42 -8.78 -46.91
C GLU A 63 -26.72 -9.50 -46.46
N HIS A 64 -27.74 -8.67 -46.15
CA HIS A 64 -29.08 -8.79 -46.77
C HIS A 64 -29.88 -7.47 -46.75
N GLU A 65 -30.58 -7.20 -47.85
CA GLU A 65 -31.40 -6.02 -48.18
C GLU A 65 -32.71 -5.87 -47.34
N PRO A 66 -33.37 -4.69 -47.34
CA PRO A 66 -34.33 -4.30 -46.32
C PRO A 66 -35.78 -4.67 -46.67
N LYS A 67 -36.57 -5.03 -45.65
CA LYS A 67 -38.03 -4.93 -45.69
C LYS A 67 -38.49 -3.89 -44.68
N ALA A 68 -39.25 -2.91 -45.20
CA ALA A 68 -40.02 -1.97 -44.42
C ALA A 68 -41.10 -2.73 -43.62
N ASP A 69 -41.23 -2.43 -42.33
CA ASP A 69 -42.47 -1.80 -41.87
C ASP A 69 -42.47 -1.38 -40.38
N LEU A 70 -43.16 -0.26 -40.17
CA LEU A 70 -43.91 0.18 -38.99
C LEU A 70 -43.17 0.82 -37.79
N ALA A 71 -43.54 2.08 -37.61
CA ALA A 71 -43.10 3.03 -36.60
C ALA A 71 -43.43 2.60 -35.17
N HIS A 72 -42.41 2.57 -34.30
CA HIS A 72 -42.55 2.74 -32.85
C HIS A 72 -41.29 3.44 -32.31
N GLY A 73 -41.48 4.55 -31.60
CA GLY A 73 -40.55 5.15 -30.63
C GLY A 73 -39.14 5.47 -31.14
N ARG A 74 -38.91 6.69 -31.61
CA ARG A 74 -37.57 7.25 -31.83
C ARG A 74 -36.89 7.37 -30.46
N THR A 75 -36.15 6.35 -30.06
CA THR A 75 -35.15 6.49 -29.00
C THR A 75 -34.03 7.32 -29.59
N ASP A 76 -33.70 8.45 -28.97
CA ASP A 76 -32.49 9.23 -29.28
C ASP A 76 -31.26 8.39 -28.91
N ARG A 77 -30.95 7.42 -29.78
CA ARG A 77 -29.74 6.62 -29.67
C ARG A 77 -28.60 7.56 -30.02
N LYS A 78 -27.77 7.90 -29.03
CA LYS A 78 -26.52 8.66 -29.26
C LYS A 78 -25.79 7.99 -30.42
N MET A 79 -25.70 8.70 -31.55
CA MET A 79 -24.91 8.30 -32.70
C MET A 79 -23.44 8.41 -32.30
N ILE A 80 -22.84 7.30 -31.87
CA ILE A 80 -21.41 7.20 -31.62
C ILE A 80 -20.77 6.84 -32.96
N PRO A 81 -19.97 7.73 -33.59
CA PRO A 81 -19.29 7.41 -34.84
C PRO A 81 -18.37 6.20 -34.62
N SER A 82 -18.22 5.35 -35.65
CA SER A 82 -17.32 4.21 -35.57
C SER A 82 -15.87 4.69 -35.37
N LEU A 83 -15.06 3.95 -34.60
CA LEU A 83 -13.66 4.29 -34.34
C LEU A 83 -12.83 4.52 -35.63
N ARG A 84 -13.20 3.85 -36.73
CA ARG A 84 -12.60 4.03 -38.05
C ARG A 84 -12.97 5.37 -38.69
N ALA A 85 -14.18 5.89 -38.44
CA ALA A 85 -14.63 7.18 -38.96
C ALA A 85 -14.00 8.39 -38.22
N LEU A 86 -13.34 8.17 -37.08
CA LEU A 86 -12.72 9.21 -36.25
C LEU A 86 -11.18 9.20 -36.29
N ALA A 87 -10.58 8.23 -36.99
CA ALA A 87 -9.14 8.01 -36.97
C ALA A 87 -8.47 8.60 -38.21
N ASP A 88 -7.59 9.57 -37.99
CA ASP A 88 -6.52 9.92 -38.91
C ASP A 88 -5.48 8.77 -38.90
N GLU A 89 -5.23 8.13 -40.05
CA GLU A 89 -4.40 6.92 -40.17
C GLU A 89 -2.94 7.15 -39.75
N GLU A 90 -2.36 8.32 -40.03
CA GLU A 90 -0.99 8.64 -39.62
C GLU A 90 -0.91 8.82 -38.11
N ARG A 91 -1.89 9.54 -37.54
CA ARG A 91 -2.00 9.72 -36.08
C ARG A 91 -2.25 8.40 -35.36
N ALA A 92 -3.05 7.50 -35.95
CA ALA A 92 -3.33 6.17 -35.40
C ALA A 92 -2.08 5.28 -35.44
N THR A 93 -1.29 5.33 -36.51
CA THR A 93 -0.04 4.58 -36.67
C THR A 93 1.01 5.05 -35.67
N ALA A 94 1.20 6.37 -35.53
CA ALA A 94 2.12 6.94 -34.53
C ALA A 94 1.70 6.60 -33.09
N LYS A 95 0.40 6.59 -32.78
CA LYS A 95 -0.12 6.18 -31.47
C LYS A 95 0.15 4.70 -31.18
N LYS A 96 -0.06 3.82 -32.17
CA LYS A 96 0.26 2.38 -32.06
C LYS A 96 1.76 2.16 -31.83
N ALA A 97 2.61 2.81 -32.62
CA ALA A 97 4.07 2.70 -32.48
C ALA A 97 4.56 3.14 -31.08
N ARG A 98 4.04 4.26 -30.56
CA ARG A 98 4.33 4.71 -29.19
C ARG A 98 3.86 3.70 -28.13
N ALA A 99 2.66 3.14 -28.28
CA ALA A 99 2.15 2.15 -27.35
C ALA A 99 3.02 0.87 -27.35
N SER A 100 3.42 0.38 -28.53
CA SER A 100 4.33 -0.76 -28.63
C SER A 100 5.68 -0.48 -27.98
N TRP A 101 6.26 0.72 -28.20
CA TRP A 101 7.52 1.12 -27.57
C TRP A 101 7.42 1.19 -26.05
N GLN A 102 6.30 1.69 -25.52
CA GLN A 102 6.02 1.68 -24.09
C GLN A 102 6.02 0.26 -23.53
N MET A 103 5.38 -0.70 -24.19
CA MET A 103 5.39 -2.10 -23.77
C MET A 103 6.81 -2.68 -23.72
N PHE A 104 7.65 -2.40 -24.72
CA PHE A 104 9.05 -2.83 -24.70
C PHE A 104 9.83 -2.21 -23.53
N THR A 105 9.59 -0.94 -23.23
CA THR A 105 10.23 -0.25 -22.09
C THR A 105 9.80 -0.88 -20.76
N ILE A 106 8.51 -1.19 -20.60
CA ILE A 106 7.96 -1.85 -19.41
C ILE A 106 8.59 -3.24 -19.22
N MET A 107 8.69 -4.03 -20.29
CA MET A 107 9.34 -5.34 -20.24
C MET A 107 10.82 -5.23 -19.87
N ALA A 108 11.54 -4.25 -20.44
CA ALA A 108 12.94 -4.01 -20.11
C ALA A 108 13.13 -3.69 -18.62
N GLU A 109 12.30 -2.81 -18.04
CA GLU A 109 12.34 -2.48 -16.61
C GLU A 109 12.16 -3.71 -15.71
N PHE A 110 11.28 -4.65 -16.09
CA PHE A 110 11.10 -5.90 -15.35
C PHE A 110 12.27 -6.88 -15.48
N ILE A 111 12.86 -6.97 -16.68
CA ILE A 111 14.03 -7.82 -16.93
C ILE A 111 15.21 -7.30 -16.11
N GLU A 112 15.52 -6.00 -16.23
CA GLU A 112 16.58 -5.35 -15.45
C GLU A 112 16.36 -5.55 -13.95
N ALA A 113 15.14 -5.28 -13.45
CA ALA A 113 14.82 -5.49 -12.04
C ALA A 113 15.01 -6.94 -11.58
N THR A 114 14.75 -7.92 -12.44
CA THR A 114 14.94 -9.33 -12.11
C THR A 114 16.42 -9.70 -12.11
N GLU A 115 17.21 -9.21 -13.06
CA GLU A 115 18.65 -9.48 -13.14
C GLU A 115 19.40 -8.85 -11.95
N TYR A 116 19.24 -7.55 -11.73
CA TYR A 116 19.98 -6.81 -10.71
C TYR A 116 19.60 -7.17 -9.27
N LEU A 117 18.37 -7.66 -9.05
CA LEU A 117 17.85 -7.96 -7.71
C LEU A 117 17.67 -9.47 -7.46
N SER A 118 18.24 -10.31 -8.32
CA SER A 118 18.11 -11.77 -8.23
C SER A 118 18.67 -12.33 -6.90
N GLU A 119 19.77 -11.75 -6.40
CA GLU A 119 20.53 -12.28 -5.26
C GLU A 119 20.42 -11.45 -3.96
N ILE A 120 19.62 -10.38 -3.93
CA ILE A 120 19.58 -9.46 -2.78
C ILE A 120 18.76 -9.96 -1.58
N ARG A 121 18.49 -11.26 -1.47
CA ARG A 121 17.61 -11.80 -0.42
C ARG A 121 18.37 -12.30 0.80
N PRO A 122 17.81 -12.16 2.02
CA PRO A 122 16.53 -11.53 2.33
C PRO A 122 16.60 -10.00 2.18
N ALA A 123 15.46 -9.35 1.94
CA ALA A 123 15.43 -7.90 1.75
C ALA A 123 14.27 -7.21 2.48
N VAL A 124 14.50 -5.99 2.94
CA VAL A 124 13.50 -5.13 3.57
C VAL A 124 13.33 -3.85 2.76
N SER A 125 12.08 -3.46 2.51
CA SER A 125 11.78 -2.15 1.91
C SER A 125 11.46 -1.13 2.99
N ILE A 126 12.09 0.04 2.91
CA ILE A 126 11.82 1.16 3.81
C ILE A 126 11.17 2.31 3.03
N TYR A 127 9.95 2.65 3.43
CA TYR A 127 9.20 3.78 2.90
C TYR A 127 9.18 4.95 3.87
N GLY A 128 9.09 6.18 3.35
CA GLY A 128 8.92 7.36 4.17
C GLY A 128 9.02 8.66 3.40
N SER A 129 8.99 9.77 4.14
CA SER A 129 8.98 11.12 3.58
C SER A 129 10.25 11.44 2.76
N ALA A 130 10.07 11.98 1.56
CA ALA A 130 11.15 12.63 0.80
C ALA A 130 11.57 14.01 1.38
N ARG A 131 10.86 14.50 2.41
CA ARG A 131 10.97 15.88 2.90
C ARG A 131 11.56 16.00 4.31
N LEU A 132 11.52 14.94 5.11
CA LEU A 132 12.15 14.93 6.44
C LEU A 132 13.66 14.79 6.27
N ARG A 133 14.43 15.79 6.73
CA ARG A 133 15.89 15.86 6.56
C ARG A 133 16.60 15.46 7.84
N GLU A 134 17.91 15.63 7.87
CA GLU A 134 18.80 15.24 8.99
C GLU A 134 18.43 15.87 10.34
N ASP A 135 17.66 16.97 10.35
CA ASP A 135 17.14 17.61 11.57
C ASP A 135 15.92 16.90 12.18
N SER A 136 15.31 15.98 11.44
CA SER A 136 14.18 15.20 11.92
C SER A 136 14.65 13.99 12.73
N PRO A 137 14.06 13.72 13.92
CA PRO A 137 14.37 12.50 14.66
C PRO A 137 14.07 11.24 13.84
N TYR A 138 13.07 11.29 12.94
CA TYR A 138 12.76 10.16 12.07
C TYR A 138 13.89 9.82 11.10
N TYR A 139 14.67 10.81 10.66
CA TYR A 139 15.82 10.57 9.77
C TYR A 139 16.90 9.76 10.49
N GLU A 140 17.27 10.17 11.71
CA GLU A 140 18.25 9.44 12.53
C GLU A 140 17.76 8.04 12.88
N ARG A 141 16.49 7.90 13.30
CA ARG A 141 15.89 6.59 13.58
C ARG A 141 15.86 5.69 12.35
N THR A 142 15.62 6.23 11.14
CA THR A 142 15.71 5.44 9.91
C THR A 142 17.13 4.94 9.63
N ILE A 143 18.17 5.74 9.88
CA ILE A 143 19.56 5.27 9.74
C ILE A 143 19.80 4.09 10.68
N GLU A 144 19.37 4.20 11.94
CA GLU A 144 19.53 3.15 12.93
C GLU A 144 18.81 1.85 12.52
N ILE A 145 17.54 1.95 12.11
CA ILE A 145 16.76 0.83 11.60
C ILE A 145 17.46 0.18 10.42
N ALA A 146 17.81 0.95 9.38
CA ALA A 146 18.44 0.41 8.18
C ALA A 146 19.79 -0.24 8.47
N ARG A 147 20.55 0.30 9.42
CA ARG A 147 21.80 -0.28 9.88
C ARG A 147 21.58 -1.64 10.54
N LEU A 148 20.60 -1.74 11.44
CA LEU A 148 20.24 -3.00 12.11
C LEU A 148 19.86 -4.08 11.09
N PHE A 149 19.00 -3.77 10.13
CA PHE A 149 18.61 -4.71 9.07
C PHE A 149 19.81 -5.14 8.21
N SER A 150 20.64 -4.19 7.78
CA SER A 150 21.83 -4.49 6.97
C SER A 150 22.84 -5.38 7.71
N ASP A 151 23.11 -5.10 8.99
CA ASP A 151 24.01 -5.91 9.81
C ASP A 151 23.45 -7.32 10.13
N ALA A 152 22.12 -7.46 10.09
CA ALA A 152 21.37 -8.70 10.24
C ALA A 152 21.26 -9.53 8.94
N GLY A 153 21.83 -9.06 7.83
CA GLY A 153 21.87 -9.78 6.56
C GLY A 153 20.74 -9.43 5.57
N PHE A 154 19.92 -8.42 5.86
CA PHE A 154 18.90 -7.94 4.92
C PHE A 154 19.46 -6.89 3.99
N ALA A 155 19.30 -7.05 2.68
CA ALA A 155 19.43 -5.92 1.78
C ALA A 155 18.33 -4.89 2.09
N VAL A 156 18.65 -3.60 2.00
CA VAL A 156 17.69 -2.53 2.28
C VAL A 156 17.34 -1.83 0.98
N ILE A 157 16.05 -1.86 0.65
CA ILE A 157 15.50 -1.24 -0.56
C ILE A 157 14.80 0.06 -0.17
N SER A 158 15.11 1.14 -0.87
CA SER A 158 14.43 2.42 -0.73
C SER A 158 14.03 2.99 -2.10
N GLY A 159 13.28 4.09 -2.09
CA GLY A 159 12.96 4.84 -3.31
C GLY A 159 14.12 5.66 -3.89
N GLY A 160 15.29 5.67 -3.26
CA GLY A 160 16.52 6.30 -3.75
C GLY A 160 16.55 7.83 -3.72
N GLY A 161 15.43 8.49 -3.43
CA GLY A 161 15.35 9.95 -3.31
C GLY A 161 15.95 10.50 -2.00
N PRO A 162 15.70 11.79 -1.70
CA PRO A 162 16.16 12.44 -0.48
C PRO A 162 15.32 12.04 0.75
N GLY A 163 15.71 12.59 1.90
CA GLY A 163 14.96 12.46 3.15
C GLY A 163 15.05 11.06 3.74
N ILE A 164 13.92 10.47 4.15
CA ILE A 164 13.90 9.13 4.76
C ILE A 164 14.45 8.05 3.82
N MET A 165 14.24 8.19 2.50
CA MET A 165 14.82 7.26 1.52
C MET A 165 16.35 7.31 1.55
N GLU A 166 16.93 8.52 1.64
CA GLU A 166 18.37 8.70 1.80
C GLU A 166 18.85 8.17 3.15
N ALA A 167 18.13 8.43 4.25
CA ALA A 167 18.47 7.90 5.57
C ALA A 167 18.53 6.36 5.57
N ALA A 168 17.56 5.72 4.92
CA ALA A 168 17.52 4.26 4.77
C ALA A 168 18.76 3.77 4.01
N ASN A 169 19.06 4.37 2.87
CA ASN A 169 20.25 4.00 2.09
C ASN A 169 21.55 4.29 2.86
N LYS A 170 21.65 5.42 3.56
CA LYS A 170 22.82 5.82 4.35
C LYS A 170 23.11 4.84 5.48
N GLY A 171 22.08 4.42 6.22
CA GLY A 171 22.22 3.42 7.28
C GLY A 171 22.60 2.04 6.74
N ALA A 172 21.95 1.63 5.65
CA ALA A 172 22.21 0.34 5.01
C ALA A 172 23.61 0.22 4.40
N HIS A 173 24.04 1.25 3.68
CA HIS A 173 25.34 1.31 3.00
C HIS A 173 26.52 1.27 3.97
N ALA A 174 26.32 1.72 5.21
CA ALA A 174 27.34 1.58 6.25
C ALA A 174 27.44 0.12 6.76
N GLY A 175 26.38 -0.67 6.61
CA GLY A 175 26.25 -2.04 7.11
C GLY A 175 26.91 -3.10 6.22
N LYS A 176 26.50 -4.36 6.38
CA LYS A 176 27.12 -5.52 5.70
C LYS A 176 26.42 -5.92 4.40
N SER A 177 25.16 -5.53 4.24
CA SER A 177 24.28 -5.96 3.14
C SER A 177 24.02 -4.82 2.16
N ALA A 178 23.56 -5.16 0.95
CA ALA A 178 23.38 -4.19 -0.12
C ALA A 178 22.36 -3.09 0.21
N SER A 179 22.72 -1.84 -0.09
CA SER A 179 21.81 -0.69 -0.12
C SER A 179 21.29 -0.48 -1.55
N VAL A 180 19.98 -0.57 -1.74
CA VAL A 180 19.32 -0.50 -3.05
C VAL A 180 18.47 0.75 -3.15
N GLY A 181 18.59 1.48 -4.26
CA GLY A 181 17.69 2.58 -4.61
C GLY A 181 16.91 2.30 -5.88
N LEU A 182 15.59 2.20 -5.75
CA LEU A 182 14.67 2.13 -6.89
C LEU A 182 14.20 3.55 -7.21
N ASN A 183 14.97 4.27 -8.03
CA ASN A 183 14.71 5.66 -8.38
C ASN A 183 13.60 5.76 -9.44
N ILE A 184 12.90 6.90 -9.50
CA ILE A 184 11.83 7.18 -10.48
C ILE A 184 12.14 8.47 -11.25
N GLU A 185 11.96 8.44 -12.57
CA GLU A 185 12.08 9.61 -13.42
C GLU A 185 10.89 10.55 -13.18
N LEU A 186 11.18 11.78 -12.73
CA LEU A 186 10.19 12.83 -12.47
C LEU A 186 10.51 14.08 -13.29
N PRO A 187 9.51 14.92 -13.64
CA PRO A 187 9.72 16.14 -14.42
C PRO A 187 10.69 17.14 -13.78
N HIS A 188 10.83 17.08 -12.45
CA HIS A 188 11.87 17.79 -11.71
C HIS A 188 12.84 16.75 -11.18
N GLU A 189 14.11 16.89 -11.54
CA GLU A 189 15.13 15.87 -11.32
C GLU A 189 15.34 15.62 -9.82
N GLN A 190 14.91 14.44 -9.35
CA GLN A 190 15.46 13.86 -8.13
C GLN A 190 16.71 13.10 -8.56
N GLN A 191 17.89 13.64 -8.26
CA GLN A 191 19.11 12.83 -8.30
C GLN A 191 19.01 11.78 -7.20
N GLY A 192 19.30 10.53 -7.55
CA GLY A 192 19.42 9.46 -6.57
C GLY A 192 20.46 9.82 -5.52
N ASN A 193 20.21 9.48 -4.27
CA ASN A 193 21.18 9.69 -3.21
C ASN A 193 22.45 8.84 -3.42
N ARG A 194 23.56 9.28 -2.83
CA ARG A 194 24.90 8.68 -3.02
C ARG A 194 25.15 7.37 -2.28
N TYR A 195 24.20 6.89 -1.48
CA TYR A 195 24.41 5.74 -0.58
C TYR A 195 23.78 4.46 -1.15
N GLN A 196 23.74 4.32 -2.48
CA GLN A 196 23.15 3.18 -3.17
C GLN A 196 24.29 2.32 -3.75
N ASP A 197 24.40 1.07 -3.31
CA ASP A 197 25.28 0.08 -3.93
C ASP A 197 24.70 -0.40 -5.26
N ILE A 198 23.37 -0.55 -5.30
CA ILE A 198 22.59 -0.89 -6.50
C ILE A 198 21.61 0.24 -6.75
N SER A 199 21.74 0.90 -7.91
CA SER A 199 20.89 2.02 -8.31
C SER A 199 20.13 1.67 -9.59
N MET A 200 18.81 1.61 -9.47
CA MET A 200 17.92 1.36 -10.60
C MET A 200 17.10 2.60 -10.90
N ARG A 201 16.76 2.83 -12.17
CA ARG A 201 15.93 3.97 -12.60
C ARG A 201 14.73 3.46 -13.37
N PHE A 202 13.54 3.76 -12.84
CA PHE A 202 12.27 3.45 -13.48
C PHE A 202 11.70 4.70 -14.14
N ARG A 203 10.96 4.51 -15.24
CA ARG A 203 10.10 5.51 -15.87
C ARG A 203 8.65 5.33 -15.46
N HIS A 204 8.24 4.10 -15.18
CA HIS A 204 6.87 3.77 -14.82
C HIS A 204 6.75 3.51 -13.32
N PHE A 205 5.73 4.09 -12.69
CA PHE A 205 5.46 3.86 -11.26
C PHE A 205 5.12 2.40 -10.96
N PHE A 206 4.33 1.75 -11.82
CA PHE A 206 3.83 0.41 -11.52
C PHE A 206 4.92 -0.66 -11.60
N THR A 207 5.89 -0.56 -12.52
CA THR A 207 7.03 -1.50 -12.59
C THR A 207 7.90 -1.37 -11.34
N ARG A 208 8.12 -0.14 -10.87
CA ARG A 208 8.80 0.16 -9.61
C ARG A 208 8.07 -0.42 -8.40
N LYS A 209 6.76 -0.21 -8.31
CA LYS A 209 5.89 -0.74 -7.25
C LYS A 209 5.93 -2.26 -7.17
N VAL A 210 5.73 -2.93 -8.31
CA VAL A 210 5.88 -4.38 -8.40
C VAL A 210 7.28 -4.84 -7.99
N THR A 211 8.32 -4.09 -8.34
CA THR A 211 9.71 -4.41 -7.96
C THR A 211 9.92 -4.33 -6.45
N PHE A 212 9.35 -3.34 -5.77
CA PHE A 212 9.37 -3.29 -4.31
C PHE A 212 8.71 -4.53 -3.70
N VAL A 213 7.46 -4.81 -4.08
CA VAL A 213 6.70 -5.92 -3.49
C VAL A 213 7.33 -7.27 -3.79
N LYS A 214 7.75 -7.49 -5.04
CA LYS A 214 8.38 -8.73 -5.46
C LYS A 214 9.63 -9.01 -4.64
N ASN A 215 10.46 -8.01 -4.38
CA ASN A 215 11.79 -8.21 -3.79
C ASN A 215 11.87 -7.91 -2.29
N SER A 216 10.76 -7.70 -1.60
CA SER A 216 10.76 -7.47 -0.15
C SER A 216 10.21 -8.67 0.60
N ASP A 217 10.89 -9.00 1.69
CA ASP A 217 10.46 -9.96 2.70
C ASP A 217 9.95 -9.23 3.98
N ALA A 218 10.12 -7.91 4.08
CA ALA A 218 9.50 -7.09 5.10
C ALA A 218 9.32 -5.63 4.61
N PHE A 219 8.39 -4.89 5.22
CA PHE A 219 8.21 -3.47 4.97
C PHE A 219 8.32 -2.67 6.26
N ILE A 220 9.15 -1.64 6.28
CA ILE A 220 9.19 -0.64 7.33
C ILE A 220 8.64 0.68 6.78
N VAL A 221 7.60 1.19 7.43
CA VAL A 221 6.87 2.39 7.00
C VAL A 221 7.11 3.49 8.02
N MET A 222 8.05 4.37 7.68
CA MET A 222 8.36 5.57 8.44
C MET A 222 7.35 6.68 8.12
N PRO A 223 7.25 7.73 8.95
CA PRO A 223 6.39 8.88 8.68
C PRO A 223 6.62 9.49 7.30
N GLY A 224 5.51 9.76 6.61
CA GLY A 224 5.53 10.05 5.18
C GLY A 224 4.28 10.75 4.66
N GLY A 225 4.35 11.16 3.40
CA GLY A 225 3.23 11.81 2.69
C GLY A 225 2.49 10.85 1.77
N PHE A 226 1.90 11.37 0.70
CA PHE A 226 1.10 10.55 -0.24
C PHE A 226 1.86 9.41 -0.89
N GLY A 227 3.14 9.59 -1.25
CA GLY A 227 3.92 8.48 -1.79
C GLY A 227 4.05 7.32 -0.81
N THR A 228 4.24 7.61 0.48
CA THR A 228 4.32 6.58 1.53
C THR A 228 2.96 5.92 1.77
N LEU A 229 1.86 6.69 1.73
CA LEU A 229 0.51 6.15 1.87
C LEU A 229 0.10 5.29 0.68
N ASP A 230 0.52 5.65 -0.53
CA ASP A 230 0.31 4.87 -1.75
C ASP A 230 0.97 3.49 -1.63
N GLU A 231 2.25 3.43 -1.26
CA GLU A 231 2.94 2.16 -1.05
C GLU A 231 2.37 1.35 0.13
N LEU A 232 1.99 2.03 1.22
CA LEU A 232 1.35 1.36 2.37
C LEU A 232 0.02 0.71 1.94
N ALA A 233 -0.88 1.47 1.30
CA ALA A 233 -2.18 0.96 0.89
C ALA A 233 -2.04 -0.22 -0.09
N GLU A 234 -1.10 -0.14 -1.03
CA GLU A 234 -0.82 -1.23 -1.96
C GLU A 234 -0.40 -2.51 -1.24
N VAL A 235 0.55 -2.43 -0.31
CA VAL A 235 1.01 -3.60 0.46
C VAL A 235 -0.14 -4.19 1.29
N LEU A 236 -0.94 -3.35 1.97
CA LEU A 236 -2.08 -3.82 2.76
C LEU A 236 -3.09 -4.58 1.89
N THR A 237 -3.45 -4.03 0.73
CA THR A 237 -4.37 -4.70 -0.21
C THR A 237 -3.78 -6.00 -0.74
N LEU A 238 -2.50 -6.05 -1.08
CA LEU A 238 -1.87 -7.26 -1.60
C LEU A 238 -1.78 -8.38 -0.56
N VAL A 239 -1.52 -8.03 0.71
CA VAL A 239 -1.54 -9.00 1.81
C VAL A 239 -2.97 -9.46 2.10
N GLN A 240 -3.93 -8.53 2.21
CA GLN A 240 -5.34 -8.82 2.44
C GLN A 240 -5.94 -9.77 1.38
N THR A 241 -5.62 -9.54 0.11
CA THR A 241 -6.16 -10.31 -1.02
C THR A 241 -5.39 -11.60 -1.32
N GLY A 242 -4.28 -11.86 -0.62
CA GLY A 242 -3.40 -13.01 -0.89
C GLY A 242 -2.66 -12.92 -2.23
N LYS A 243 -2.60 -11.73 -2.85
CA LYS A 243 -1.85 -11.47 -4.09
C LYS A 243 -0.35 -11.23 -3.86
N SER A 244 0.05 -11.10 -2.61
CA SER A 244 1.45 -11.15 -2.16
C SER A 244 1.62 -12.24 -1.11
N ARG A 245 2.88 -12.64 -0.88
CA ARG A 245 3.27 -13.33 0.34
C ARG A 245 2.80 -12.47 1.51
N SER A 246 2.17 -13.08 2.52
CA SER A 246 1.98 -12.33 3.77
C SER A 246 3.37 -12.09 4.37
N VAL A 247 3.69 -10.84 4.62
CA VAL A 247 5.00 -10.34 5.07
C VAL A 247 4.74 -9.29 6.14
N PRO A 248 5.66 -9.08 7.10
CA PRO A 248 5.45 -8.13 8.16
C PRO A 248 5.45 -6.69 7.60
N VAL A 249 4.42 -5.92 7.96
CA VAL A 249 4.32 -4.47 7.71
C VAL A 249 4.49 -3.75 9.03
N VAL A 250 5.67 -3.16 9.25
CA VAL A 250 6.02 -2.48 10.49
C VAL A 250 5.92 -0.97 10.29
N MET A 251 5.07 -0.31 11.07
CA MET A 251 4.86 1.13 11.04
C MET A 251 5.60 1.77 12.21
N PHE A 252 6.53 2.68 11.91
CA PHE A 252 7.35 3.34 12.93
C PHE A 252 6.75 4.68 13.35
N GLY A 253 6.67 4.93 14.67
CA GLY A 253 6.17 6.18 15.25
C GLY A 253 4.67 6.16 15.49
N SER A 254 4.25 5.55 16.59
CA SER A 254 2.84 5.38 16.98
C SER A 254 2.07 6.69 17.02
N HIS A 255 2.69 7.76 17.52
CA HIS A 255 2.08 9.09 17.57
C HIS A 255 1.66 9.60 16.18
N PHE A 256 2.52 9.41 15.16
CA PHE A 256 2.24 9.85 13.80
C PHE A 256 1.09 9.06 13.17
N TRP A 257 1.10 7.73 13.34
CA TRP A 257 0.14 6.84 12.69
C TRP A 257 -1.21 6.74 13.41
N LYS A 258 -1.31 7.19 14.66
CA LYS A 258 -2.52 7.08 15.49
C LYS A 258 -3.78 7.56 14.76
N GLY A 259 -3.74 8.74 14.14
CA GLY A 259 -4.92 9.31 13.47
C GLY A 259 -5.44 8.45 12.32
N LEU A 260 -4.54 7.87 11.51
CA LEU A 260 -4.90 7.00 10.39
C LEU A 260 -5.48 5.68 10.89
N LEU A 261 -4.85 5.07 11.90
CA LEU A 261 -5.30 3.79 12.44
C LEU A 261 -6.61 3.91 13.22
N ASP A 262 -6.83 5.03 13.89
CA ASP A 262 -8.12 5.36 14.50
C ASP A 262 -9.20 5.46 13.41
N TRP A 263 -8.90 6.09 12.27
CA TRP A 263 -9.84 6.12 11.15
C TRP A 263 -10.16 4.72 10.60
N PHE A 264 -9.16 3.83 10.47
CA PHE A 264 -9.42 2.43 10.10
C PHE A 264 -10.36 1.74 11.11
N ARG A 265 -10.10 1.88 12.42
CA ARG A 265 -10.88 1.23 13.48
C ARG A 265 -12.29 1.79 13.66
N PHE A 266 -12.45 3.09 13.54
CA PHE A 266 -13.71 3.77 13.86
C PHE A 266 -14.53 4.16 12.62
N THR A 267 -13.99 4.00 11.42
CA THR A 267 -14.73 4.27 10.16
C THR A 267 -14.77 3.04 9.26
N LEU A 268 -13.63 2.49 8.86
CA LEU A 268 -13.63 1.37 7.89
C LEU A 268 -14.24 0.10 8.47
N LEU A 269 -13.81 -0.28 9.68
CA LEU A 269 -14.26 -1.51 10.35
C LEU A 269 -15.77 -1.50 10.66
N PRO A 270 -16.36 -0.45 11.28
CA PRO A 270 -17.81 -0.41 11.55
C PRO A 270 -18.68 -0.37 10.29
N MET A 271 -18.13 0.13 9.18
CA MET A 271 -18.81 0.12 7.87
C MET A 271 -18.66 -1.22 7.13
N GLY A 272 -17.91 -2.19 7.68
CA GLY A 272 -17.67 -3.48 7.04
C GLY A 272 -16.79 -3.41 5.80
N LEU A 273 -15.95 -2.37 5.68
CA LEU A 273 -15.04 -2.19 4.54
C LEU A 273 -13.73 -2.98 4.70
N ILE A 274 -13.40 -3.38 5.93
CA ILE A 274 -12.29 -4.27 6.29
C ILE A 274 -12.77 -5.23 7.40
N ALA A 275 -12.10 -6.36 7.55
CA ALA A 275 -12.27 -7.27 8.67
C ALA A 275 -11.35 -6.89 9.85
N GLU A 276 -11.67 -7.37 11.05
CA GLU A 276 -10.87 -7.09 12.25
C GLU A 276 -9.41 -7.57 12.09
N HIS A 277 -9.23 -8.77 11.52
CA HIS A 277 -7.91 -9.35 11.29
C HIS A 277 -7.08 -8.63 10.20
N ASP A 278 -7.70 -7.78 9.37
CA ASP A 278 -6.93 -6.96 8.41
C ASP A 278 -6.04 -5.93 9.13
N LEU A 279 -6.42 -5.54 10.35
CA LEU A 279 -5.61 -4.65 11.17
C LEU A 279 -4.35 -5.34 11.70
N ASP A 280 -4.35 -6.68 11.81
CA ASP A 280 -3.21 -7.47 12.28
C ASP A 280 -2.07 -7.52 11.26
N ILE A 281 -2.32 -7.11 10.01
CA ILE A 281 -1.29 -6.94 8.98
C ILE A 281 -0.23 -5.91 9.43
N MET A 282 -0.65 -4.91 10.21
CA MET A 282 0.20 -3.79 10.63
C MET A 282 0.69 -3.96 12.06
N ARG A 283 2.01 -3.90 12.24
CA ARG A 283 2.66 -3.84 13.57
C ARG A 283 3.20 -2.43 13.81
N ILE A 284 2.90 -1.82 14.95
CA ILE A 284 3.38 -0.48 15.29
C ILE A 284 4.53 -0.61 16.28
N VAL A 285 5.60 0.16 16.07
CA VAL A 285 6.77 0.22 16.95
C VAL A 285 7.25 1.66 17.11
N ASP A 286 7.97 1.94 18.20
CA ASP A 286 8.53 3.26 18.49
C ASP A 286 10.06 3.25 18.69
N GLU A 287 10.65 2.08 18.92
CA GLU A 287 12.11 1.91 19.02
C GLU A 287 12.68 1.16 17.81
N PRO A 288 13.84 1.57 17.26
CA PRO A 288 14.45 0.95 16.08
C PRO A 288 14.67 -0.55 16.17
N LYS A 289 15.10 -1.03 17.34
CA LYS A 289 15.33 -2.46 17.58
C LYS A 289 14.04 -3.28 17.47
N ASP A 290 12.92 -2.74 17.95
CA ASP A 290 11.62 -3.40 17.90
C ASP A 290 11.15 -3.64 16.46
N ALA A 291 11.63 -2.85 15.49
CA ALA A 291 11.31 -3.06 14.08
C ALA A 291 11.92 -4.37 13.55
N LEU A 292 13.18 -4.66 13.88
CA LEU A 292 13.84 -5.92 13.53
C LEU A 292 13.25 -7.10 14.31
N ASP A 293 13.03 -6.92 15.62
CA ASP A 293 12.44 -7.94 16.48
C ASP A 293 11.03 -8.33 15.97
N ALA A 294 10.21 -7.37 15.54
CA ALA A 294 8.89 -7.63 14.96
C ALA A 294 8.96 -8.48 13.67
N VAL A 295 9.99 -8.27 12.83
CA VAL A 295 10.20 -9.08 11.62
C VAL A 295 10.59 -10.50 11.99
N TYR A 296 11.51 -10.69 12.94
CA TYR A 296 11.88 -12.03 13.40
C TYR A 296 10.72 -12.76 14.06
N GLU A 297 9.98 -12.12 14.96
CA GLU A 297 8.80 -12.72 15.60
C GLU A 297 7.76 -13.19 14.57
N PHE A 298 7.55 -12.43 13.50
CA PHE A 298 6.63 -12.80 12.43
C PHE A 298 7.05 -14.11 11.74
N TYR A 299 8.34 -14.25 11.45
CA TYR A 299 8.87 -15.44 10.78
C TYR A 299 9.01 -16.65 11.72
N GLU A 300 9.40 -16.45 12.98
CA GLU A 300 9.44 -17.52 13.99
C GLU A 300 8.06 -18.13 14.26
N LYS A 301 7.03 -17.30 14.41
CA LYS A 301 5.63 -17.77 14.55
C LYS A 301 5.19 -18.59 13.34
N ARG A 302 5.78 -18.31 12.17
CA ARG A 302 5.43 -18.94 10.90
C ARG A 302 6.13 -20.25 10.65
N GLU A 303 7.36 -20.44 11.13
CA GLU A 303 8.04 -21.74 11.04
C GLU A 303 7.27 -22.86 11.76
N GLY A 304 6.36 -22.50 12.68
CA GLY A 304 5.36 -23.40 13.28
C GLY A 304 4.10 -23.67 12.43
N THR A 305 3.96 -23.07 11.25
CA THR A 305 2.81 -23.17 10.33
C THR A 305 3.26 -23.53 8.90
N SER A 306 2.37 -24.04 8.05
CA SER A 306 2.72 -24.62 6.73
C SER A 306 3.61 -23.71 5.86
N PRO A 307 4.51 -24.30 5.02
CA PRO A 307 5.47 -23.54 4.22
C PRO A 307 4.80 -22.55 3.27
N ILE A 308 5.45 -21.41 3.05
CA ILE A 308 5.07 -20.47 1.99
C ILE A 308 5.24 -21.21 0.65
N PRO A 309 4.23 -21.24 -0.24
CA PRO A 309 4.42 -21.79 -1.57
C PRO A 309 5.60 -21.08 -2.26
N PRO A 310 6.45 -21.81 -3.00
CA PRO A 310 7.53 -21.22 -3.76
C PRO A 310 7.04 -20.02 -4.57
N LYS A 311 7.88 -18.99 -4.71
CA LYS A 311 7.51 -17.74 -5.41
C LYS A 311 7.02 -17.98 -6.86
N GLU A 312 7.42 -19.10 -7.45
CA GLU A 312 7.02 -19.59 -8.77
C GLU A 312 5.55 -20.04 -8.85
N GLU A 313 4.95 -20.40 -7.71
CA GLU A 313 3.54 -20.79 -7.57
C GLU A 313 2.66 -19.62 -7.12
N MET A 314 3.27 -18.48 -6.77
CA MET A 314 2.57 -17.26 -6.37
C MET A 314 2.30 -16.41 -7.61
N PHE A 315 1.02 -16.11 -7.87
CA PHE A 315 0.61 -15.15 -8.90
C PHE A 315 1.12 -13.75 -8.56
N TYR A 316 2.35 -13.43 -8.94
CA TYR A 316 2.77 -12.06 -9.13
C TYR A 316 2.22 -11.61 -10.48
N LEU A 317 1.19 -10.75 -10.42
CA LEU A 317 0.30 -10.27 -11.51
C LEU A 317 -0.94 -11.15 -11.71
#